data_AF-A0A3B0JZF1-F1
#
_entry.id   AF-A0A3B0JZF1-F1
#
_cell.length_a   1.000
_cell.length_b   1.000
_cell.length_c   1.000
_cell.angle_alpha   90.00
_cell.angle_beta   90.00
_cell.angle_gamma   90.00
#
_symmetry.space_group_name_H-M   'P 1'
#
loop_
_entity.id
_entity.type
_entity.pdbx_description
1 polymer ?
#
loop_
_entity_poly.entity_id
_entity_poly.type
_entity_poly.pdbx_seq_one_letter_code
_entity_poly.pdbx_strand_id
1 'polypeptide(L)'
;METNKLYIRNLENTDDINIKFRYVNKELNVDRDFSFCRKKYEPVFKLLTRIQNNVEKEIDKCVNKRSKRRSTAEQISKTLPEIKIEIYQDECNISSNETTLAELLQNNFSGVKLLVIDQIFDIVLNQPWVDLLQLPKCMLAGCLIYPNKFQIQFAAPEHCSGMWFKSTQLEAISTKWEKCGEGLTYQVAQEDVGHYMKLAVTPRNKEGISGPMAEDISKCVVQALPDELPFQIRHQHTVNLLSEPSSIRVVTYNILADLYADSDYSRQTLFPYCPPQSLQIDYRKQLLIRELTGYNADLICLQEVDQKIFDVDLKNVLEMPPHNFYGMMAPKGICSEGVSVFFRRSRFDLLSSHVLHLGKNIPSLSIFEPLWNKIKANEQLAERICNRSTTLQICLLKVKETDKYVLVANTHLYFHPDADHIRLLQIGFALTYIEHIHKEAVKEHNITDPKNIGLIFCGDFNSVPECGIYKLMTEQFVDKHSIDWSSNLEEAVVDVELAQPFKMFSACGTPKFTNFTTLFSGCLDYIFCQQDRFELLQCVPLPTDEQLTAHTAIPSMYFPSDHIALIADLKFNAIS
;
A
#
# COMPACT_ATOMS: atom_id res chain seq x y z
N MET A 1 9.36 -12.94 25.69
CA MET A 1 8.22 -13.45 26.47
C MET A 1 8.56 -13.41 27.95
N GLU A 2 7.57 -13.11 28.79
CA GLU A 2 7.72 -13.22 30.24
C GLU A 2 7.95 -14.69 30.64
N THR A 3 8.84 -14.93 31.60
CA THR A 3 9.23 -16.29 32.01
C THR A 3 8.23 -16.94 32.95
N ASN A 4 7.25 -16.20 33.48
CA ASN A 4 6.22 -16.70 34.39
C ASN A 4 4.84 -16.85 33.71
N LYS A 5 4.75 -16.72 32.39
CA LYS A 5 3.47 -16.81 31.65
C LYS A 5 3.49 -17.89 30.59
N LEU A 6 2.35 -18.56 30.47
CA LEU A 6 2.03 -19.43 29.34
C LEU A 6 0.90 -18.80 28.54
N TYR A 7 1.17 -18.53 27.27
CA TYR A 7 0.25 -17.87 26.36
C TYR A 7 -0.57 -18.91 25.60
N ILE A 8 -1.89 -18.82 25.72
CA ILE A 8 -2.86 -19.59 24.95
C ILE A 8 -3.55 -18.66 23.97
N ARG A 9 -3.53 -19.02 22.68
CA ARG A 9 -4.23 -18.30 21.61
C ARG A 9 -5.26 -19.23 21.00
N ASN A 10 -6.51 -18.90 21.24
CA ASN A 10 -7.70 -19.56 20.74
C ASN A 10 -8.34 -18.68 19.67
N LEU A 11 -8.15 -19.04 18.41
CA LEU A 11 -8.79 -18.36 17.28
C LEU A 11 -10.21 -18.93 17.09
N GLU A 12 -11.19 -18.06 16.86
CA GLU A 12 -12.60 -18.45 16.76
C GLU A 12 -12.88 -19.40 15.58
N ASN A 13 -12.13 -19.26 14.48
CA ASN A 13 -12.37 -19.96 13.22
C ASN A 13 -11.54 -21.24 13.03
N THR A 14 -10.88 -21.74 14.07
CA THR A 14 -10.06 -22.95 14.00
C THR A 14 -10.31 -23.87 15.18
N ASP A 15 -10.25 -25.18 15.00
CA ASP A 15 -10.23 -26.14 16.12
C ASP A 15 -8.86 -26.21 16.82
N ASP A 16 -7.90 -25.41 16.37
CA ASP A 16 -6.56 -25.37 16.88
C ASP A 16 -6.40 -24.29 17.97
N ILE A 17 -5.63 -24.64 18.99
CA ILE A 17 -5.15 -23.77 20.05
C ILE A 17 -3.63 -23.72 19.96
N ASN A 18 -3.09 -22.50 19.91
CA ASN A 18 -1.66 -22.28 19.96
C ASN A 18 -1.22 -21.97 21.38
N ILE A 19 -0.19 -22.69 21.85
CA ILE A 19 0.32 -22.59 23.22
C ILE A 19 1.80 -22.27 23.16
N LYS A 20 2.24 -21.24 23.87
CA LYS A 20 3.65 -20.84 23.89
C LYS A 20 4.10 -20.36 25.28
N PHE A 21 5.28 -20.79 25.71
CA PHE A 21 5.93 -20.29 26.92
C PHE A 21 7.44 -20.38 26.80
N ARG A 22 8.17 -19.59 27.59
CA ARG A 22 9.65 -19.64 27.67
C ARG A 22 10.06 -20.28 28.99
N TYR A 23 10.75 -21.41 28.92
CA TYR A 23 11.31 -22.06 30.11
C TYR A 23 12.79 -21.72 30.23
N VAL A 24 13.18 -21.22 31.41
CA VAL A 24 14.56 -20.81 31.71
C VAL A 24 15.00 -21.46 33.01
N ASN A 25 15.95 -22.38 32.93
CA ASN A 25 16.57 -23.02 34.07
C ASN A 25 18.10 -22.96 33.93
N LYS A 26 18.73 -22.13 34.77
CA LYS A 26 20.19 -21.90 34.74
C LYS A 26 20.98 -23.15 35.13
N GLU A 27 20.47 -23.96 36.06
CA GLU A 27 21.17 -25.16 36.53
C GLU A 27 21.24 -26.23 35.44
N LEU A 28 20.14 -26.41 34.72
CA LEU A 28 20.00 -27.33 33.59
C LEU A 28 20.54 -26.74 32.27
N ASN A 29 20.93 -25.47 32.26
CA ASN A 29 21.37 -24.73 31.07
C ASN A 29 20.31 -24.77 29.95
N VAL A 30 19.06 -24.57 30.31
CA VAL A 30 17.92 -24.48 29.38
C VAL A 30 17.44 -23.03 29.36
N ASP A 31 17.35 -22.46 28.16
CA ASP A 31 16.68 -21.20 27.90
C ASP A 31 16.03 -21.33 26.52
N ARG A 32 14.74 -21.66 26.52
CA ARG A 32 14.04 -22.04 25.28
C ARG A 32 12.57 -21.69 25.29
N ASP A 33 12.12 -21.23 24.14
CA ASP A 33 10.70 -21.10 23.82
C ASP A 33 10.13 -22.46 23.38
N PHE A 34 9.06 -22.89 24.03
CA PHE A 34 8.27 -24.06 23.65
C PHE A 34 6.99 -23.60 22.99
N SER A 35 6.66 -24.17 21.83
CA SER A 35 5.46 -23.83 21.04
C SER A 35 4.72 -25.10 20.65
N PHE A 36 3.40 -25.10 20.80
CA PHE A 36 2.51 -26.22 20.50
C PHE A 36 1.26 -25.73 19.77
N CYS A 37 0.78 -26.52 18.82
CA CYS A 37 -0.54 -26.36 18.18
C CYS A 37 -1.33 -27.62 18.45
N ARG A 38 -2.47 -27.50 19.13
CA ARG A 38 -3.26 -28.64 19.66
C ARG A 38 -4.75 -28.46 19.38
N LYS A 39 -5.51 -29.55 19.39
CA LYS A 39 -6.96 -29.50 19.18
C LYS A 39 -7.70 -29.08 20.45
N LYS A 40 -8.68 -28.19 20.34
CA LYS A 40 -9.54 -27.70 21.44
C LYS A 40 -10.14 -28.83 22.29
N TYR A 41 -10.58 -29.88 21.60
CA TYR A 41 -11.33 -30.99 22.20
C TYR A 41 -10.43 -32.16 22.63
N GLU A 42 -9.11 -32.01 22.58
CA GLU A 42 -8.24 -33.04 23.14
C GLU A 42 -8.21 -32.93 24.68
N PRO A 43 -8.12 -34.07 25.39
CA PRO A 43 -7.91 -34.07 26.84
C PRO A 43 -6.61 -33.37 27.24
N VAL A 44 -6.64 -32.59 28.31
CA VAL A 44 -5.52 -31.77 28.80
C VAL A 44 -4.28 -32.63 29.11
N PHE A 45 -4.44 -33.86 29.60
CA PHE A 45 -3.29 -34.74 29.87
C PHE A 45 -2.44 -34.98 28.62
N LYS A 46 -3.04 -35.03 27.41
CA LYS A 46 -2.29 -35.20 26.15
C LYS A 46 -1.42 -33.98 25.83
N LEU A 47 -1.82 -32.79 26.27
CA LEU A 47 -0.97 -31.59 26.21
C LEU A 47 0.17 -31.72 27.21
N LEU A 48 -0.12 -32.06 28.46
CA LEU A 48 0.90 -32.19 29.53
C LEU A 48 1.97 -33.21 29.16
N THR A 49 1.58 -34.40 28.68
CA THR A 49 2.51 -35.42 28.19
C THR A 49 3.38 -34.90 27.04
N ARG A 50 2.82 -34.06 26.16
CA ARG A 50 3.59 -33.47 25.05
C ARG A 50 4.57 -32.41 25.54
N ILE A 51 4.15 -31.57 26.49
CA ILE A 51 5.03 -30.59 27.13
C ILE A 51 6.19 -31.31 27.81
N GLN A 52 5.88 -32.30 28.65
CA GLN A 52 6.87 -33.14 29.34
C GLN A 52 7.89 -33.66 28.34
N ASN A 53 7.47 -34.47 27.37
CA ASN A 53 8.34 -35.06 26.35
C ASN A 53 9.24 -34.05 25.61
N ASN A 54 8.79 -32.81 25.37
CA ASN A 54 9.61 -31.80 24.69
C ASN A 54 10.62 -31.15 25.64
N VAL A 55 10.22 -30.91 26.89
CA VAL A 55 11.09 -30.39 27.95
C VAL A 55 12.18 -31.42 28.29
N GLU A 56 11.84 -32.71 28.48
CA GLU A 56 12.85 -33.76 28.75
C GLU A 56 13.88 -33.84 27.62
N LYS A 57 13.41 -33.86 26.36
CA LYS A 57 14.29 -33.87 25.19
C LYS A 57 15.24 -32.68 25.14
N GLU A 58 14.83 -31.52 25.62
CA GLU A 58 15.71 -30.36 25.64
C GLU A 58 16.72 -30.40 26.77
N ILE A 59 16.29 -30.84 27.96
CA ILE A 59 17.17 -31.06 29.10
C ILE A 59 18.24 -32.09 28.73
N ASP A 60 17.86 -33.23 28.16
CA ASP A 60 18.79 -34.27 27.70
C ASP A 60 19.81 -33.73 26.71
N LYS A 61 19.37 -32.88 25.75
CA LYS A 61 20.30 -32.24 24.81
C LYS A 61 21.28 -31.30 25.51
N CYS A 62 20.83 -30.51 26.48
CA CYS A 62 21.68 -29.58 27.22
C CYS A 62 22.67 -30.29 28.14
N VAL A 63 22.23 -31.33 28.85
CA VAL A 63 23.07 -32.16 29.72
C VAL A 63 24.12 -32.92 28.90
N ASN A 64 23.74 -33.54 27.77
CA ASN A 64 24.67 -34.27 26.90
C ASN A 64 25.67 -33.36 26.16
N LYS A 65 25.31 -32.10 25.86
CA LYS A 65 26.28 -31.11 25.36
C LYS A 65 27.31 -30.71 26.42
N ARG A 66 26.90 -30.67 27.70
CA ARG A 66 27.78 -30.37 28.84
C ARG A 66 28.80 -31.49 29.08
N SER A 67 28.37 -32.76 29.01
CA SER A 67 29.25 -33.91 29.21
C SER A 67 30.35 -34.03 28.14
N LYS A 68 30.08 -33.62 26.89
CA LYS A 68 31.08 -33.56 25.81
C LYS A 68 32.10 -32.42 25.93
N ARG A 69 31.83 -31.37 26.72
CA ARG A 69 32.73 -30.21 26.89
C ARG A 69 33.62 -30.29 28.12
N ARG A 70 33.35 -31.20 29.07
CA ARG A 70 34.20 -31.40 30.25
C ARG A 70 35.28 -32.45 29.98
N SER A 71 36.54 -32.10 30.25
CA SER A 71 37.64 -33.07 30.37
C SER A 71 37.30 -34.10 31.45
N THR A 72 37.80 -35.31 31.27
CA THR A 72 37.52 -36.58 31.97
C THR A 72 37.62 -36.60 33.50
N ALA A 73 37.84 -35.46 34.18
CA ALA A 73 38.07 -35.39 35.62
C ALA A 73 36.91 -34.80 36.46
N GLU A 74 35.83 -34.29 35.87
CA GLU A 74 34.66 -33.78 36.63
C GLU A 74 33.33 -34.38 36.12
N GLN A 75 33.17 -35.70 36.24
CA GLN A 75 31.85 -36.34 36.14
C GLN A 75 31.21 -36.41 37.52
N ILE A 76 30.69 -35.28 38.01
CA ILE A 76 29.72 -35.29 39.10
C ILE A 76 28.38 -35.71 38.50
N SER A 77 27.87 -36.88 38.88
CA SER A 77 26.53 -37.35 38.55
C SER A 77 25.50 -36.48 39.28
N LYS A 78 25.12 -35.35 38.69
CA LYS A 78 23.88 -34.67 39.10
C LYS A 78 22.72 -35.54 38.63
N THR A 79 21.99 -36.12 39.56
CA THR A 79 20.68 -36.76 39.33
C THR A 79 19.79 -35.77 38.60
N LEU A 80 19.19 -36.20 37.48
CA LEU A 80 18.23 -35.38 36.74
C LEU A 80 17.03 -35.09 37.67
N PRO A 81 16.54 -33.85 37.73
CA PRO A 81 15.34 -33.55 38.49
C PRO A 81 14.16 -34.34 37.94
N GLU A 82 13.27 -34.78 38.83
CA GLU A 82 12.01 -35.40 38.43
C GLU A 82 11.20 -34.40 37.58
N ILE A 83 10.88 -34.78 36.34
CA ILE A 83 10.22 -33.87 35.40
C ILE A 83 8.73 -33.87 35.68
N LYS A 84 8.33 -32.96 36.55
CA LYS A 84 6.94 -32.80 36.98
C LYS A 84 6.23 -31.75 36.13
N ILE A 85 5.28 -32.17 35.29
CA ILE A 85 4.42 -31.25 34.50
C ILE A 85 2.98 -31.40 34.97
N GLU A 86 2.45 -30.38 35.64
CA GLU A 86 1.11 -30.45 36.23
C GLU A 86 0.34 -29.16 36.01
N ILE A 87 -0.98 -29.27 35.86
CA ILE A 87 -1.88 -28.13 35.80
C ILE A 87 -2.72 -28.06 37.07
N TYR A 88 -2.78 -26.87 37.66
CA TYR A 88 -3.49 -26.57 38.88
C TYR A 88 -4.61 -25.56 38.59
N GLN A 89 -5.77 -25.75 39.21
CA GLN A 89 -6.85 -24.76 39.23
C GLN A 89 -7.23 -24.54 40.69
N ASP A 90 -7.12 -23.29 41.18
CA ASP A 90 -7.44 -22.93 42.57
C ASP A 90 -6.79 -23.88 43.59
N GLU A 91 -5.48 -24.15 43.39
CA GLU A 91 -4.64 -25.08 44.18
C GLU A 91 -4.97 -26.57 44.05
N CYS A 92 -6.03 -26.96 43.33
CA CYS A 92 -6.32 -28.35 43.02
C CYS A 92 -5.56 -28.82 41.77
N ASN A 93 -4.82 -29.94 41.86
CA ASN A 93 -4.20 -30.57 40.69
C ASN A 93 -5.29 -31.23 39.82
N ILE A 94 -5.40 -30.79 38.57
CA ILE A 94 -6.39 -31.27 37.59
C ILE A 94 -5.74 -32.03 36.43
N SER A 95 -4.48 -32.45 36.57
CA SER A 95 -3.66 -33.04 35.50
C SER A 95 -4.17 -34.40 34.98
N SER A 96 -4.95 -35.12 35.78
CA SER A 96 -5.48 -36.45 35.48
C SER A 96 -6.94 -36.47 35.01
N ASN A 97 -7.60 -35.31 34.90
CA ASN A 97 -9.00 -35.26 34.48
C ASN A 97 -9.12 -35.40 32.96
N GLU A 98 -10.22 -36.00 32.47
CA GLU A 98 -10.55 -36.05 31.03
C GLU A 98 -10.94 -34.68 30.45
N THR A 99 -10.88 -33.62 31.27
CA THR A 99 -11.20 -32.24 30.90
C THR A 99 -10.45 -31.83 29.63
N THR A 100 -11.16 -31.21 28.71
CA THR A 100 -10.59 -30.72 27.45
C THR A 100 -10.13 -29.27 27.57
N LEU A 101 -9.27 -28.80 26.66
CA LEU A 101 -8.90 -27.37 26.61
C LEU A 101 -10.12 -26.47 26.34
N ALA A 102 -11.07 -26.95 25.55
CA ALA A 102 -12.35 -26.25 25.29
C ALA A 102 -13.16 -26.03 26.57
N GLU A 103 -13.19 -26.99 27.48
CA GLU A 103 -13.88 -26.86 28.76
C GLU A 103 -13.17 -25.88 29.70
N LEU A 104 -11.83 -25.90 29.75
CA LEU A 104 -11.06 -24.91 30.53
C LEU A 104 -11.21 -23.48 29.98
N LEU A 105 -11.37 -23.33 28.67
CA LEU A 105 -11.61 -22.06 28.00
C LEU A 105 -12.93 -21.39 28.43
N GLN A 106 -13.98 -22.17 28.76
CA GLN A 106 -15.27 -21.61 29.19
C GLN A 106 -15.16 -20.75 30.45
N ASN A 107 -14.16 -21.02 31.30
CA ASN A 107 -13.88 -20.29 32.53
C ASN A 107 -12.72 -19.29 32.39
N ASN A 108 -12.32 -18.94 31.16
CA ASN A 108 -11.20 -18.04 30.84
C ASN A 108 -9.85 -18.41 31.51
N PHE A 109 -9.65 -19.68 31.86
CA PHE A 109 -8.48 -20.14 32.62
C PHE A 109 -8.23 -19.37 33.93
N SER A 110 -9.26 -18.76 34.53
CA SER A 110 -9.11 -18.06 35.80
C SER A 110 -8.61 -19.03 36.89
N GLY A 111 -7.53 -18.64 37.60
CA GLY A 111 -6.92 -19.46 38.64
C GLY A 111 -6.13 -20.68 38.14
N VAL A 112 -6.01 -20.87 36.81
CA VAL A 112 -5.30 -22.02 36.23
C VAL A 112 -3.82 -21.70 36.03
N LYS A 113 -2.95 -22.58 36.53
CA LYS A 113 -1.49 -22.47 36.45
C LYS A 113 -0.85 -23.76 35.96
N LEU A 114 0.24 -23.65 35.21
CA LEU A 114 1.06 -24.80 34.79
C LEU A 114 2.35 -24.83 35.61
N LEU A 115 2.62 -25.94 36.30
CA LEU A 115 3.91 -26.26 36.88
C LEU A 115 4.76 -27.01 35.85
N VAL A 116 5.96 -26.51 35.56
CA VAL A 116 6.98 -27.19 34.76
C VAL A 116 8.23 -27.34 35.63
N ILE A 117 8.46 -28.54 36.14
CA ILE A 117 9.53 -28.91 37.07
C ILE A 117 9.42 -28.09 38.36
N ASP A 118 10.08 -26.93 38.39
CA ASP A 118 10.23 -26.02 39.51
C ASP A 118 9.57 -24.65 39.26
N GLN A 119 9.07 -24.42 38.04
CA GLN A 119 8.58 -23.12 37.60
C GLN A 119 7.08 -23.13 37.38
N ILE A 120 6.39 -22.16 37.97
CA ILE A 120 4.95 -21.96 37.82
C ILE A 120 4.69 -20.89 36.75
N PHE A 121 3.76 -21.19 35.85
CA PHE A 121 3.32 -20.32 34.77
C PHE A 121 1.85 -19.94 34.96
N ASP A 122 1.56 -18.64 35.00
CA ASP A 122 0.21 -18.14 34.91
C ASP A 122 -0.28 -18.28 33.46
N ILE A 123 -1.45 -18.91 33.27
CA ILE A 123 -2.03 -19.10 31.95
C ILE A 123 -2.75 -17.81 31.53
N VAL A 124 -2.37 -17.27 30.38
CA VAL A 124 -3.01 -16.08 29.80
C VAL A 124 -3.66 -16.43 28.47
N LEU A 125 -4.94 -16.11 28.34
CA LEU A 125 -5.74 -16.41 27.15
C LEU A 125 -5.86 -15.17 26.25
N ASN A 126 -5.64 -15.35 24.95
CA ASN A 126 -5.91 -14.37 23.90
C ASN A 126 -5.33 -12.98 24.21
N GLN A 127 -4.18 -12.94 24.89
CA GLN A 127 -3.45 -11.68 25.03
C GLN A 127 -2.98 -11.20 23.65
N PRO A 128 -2.85 -9.87 23.48
CA PRO A 128 -2.27 -9.27 22.27
C PRO A 128 -1.03 -10.02 21.81
N TRP A 129 -0.90 -10.24 20.51
CA TRP A 129 0.19 -11.05 19.99
C TRP A 129 0.66 -10.55 18.63
N VAL A 130 1.96 -10.64 18.37
CA VAL A 130 2.55 -10.42 17.04
C VAL A 130 2.86 -11.77 16.41
N ASP A 131 2.11 -12.13 15.37
CA ASP A 131 2.36 -13.36 14.60
C ASP A 131 3.55 -13.21 13.67
N LEU A 132 3.64 -12.05 13.01
CA LEU A 132 4.67 -11.76 12.05
C LEU A 132 5.04 -10.28 12.11
N LEU A 133 6.32 -10.01 12.31
CA LEU A 133 6.94 -8.70 12.18
C LEU A 133 8.09 -8.83 11.19
N GLN A 134 8.07 -8.05 10.12
CA GLN A 134 9.12 -8.06 9.12
C GLN A 134 9.41 -6.63 8.64
N LEU A 135 10.66 -6.19 8.81
CA LEU A 135 11.17 -4.92 8.33
C LEU A 135 11.42 -4.92 6.80
N PRO A 136 11.47 -3.73 6.17
CA PRO A 136 11.84 -3.57 4.77
C PRO A 136 13.20 -4.21 4.43
N LYS A 137 13.32 -4.72 3.20
CA LYS A 137 14.60 -5.27 2.71
C LYS A 137 15.62 -4.20 2.38
N CYS A 138 15.18 -2.96 2.17
CA CYS A 138 15.97 -1.78 1.88
C CYS A 138 15.49 -0.62 2.77
N MET A 139 16.38 0.25 3.22
CA MET A 139 16.04 1.44 4.00
C MET A 139 16.87 2.62 3.50
N LEU A 140 16.22 3.74 3.17
CA LEU A 140 16.86 4.91 2.59
C LEU A 140 16.82 6.08 3.57
N ALA A 141 17.95 6.77 3.72
CA ALA A 141 18.01 7.97 4.54
C ALA A 141 17.07 9.07 4.00
N GLY A 142 16.35 9.72 4.91
CA GLY A 142 15.33 10.73 4.58
C GLY A 142 14.00 10.14 4.11
N CYS A 143 13.81 8.82 4.07
CA CYS A 143 12.52 8.19 3.79
C CYS A 143 11.85 7.68 5.08
N LEU A 144 10.52 7.56 5.03
CA LEU A 144 9.74 6.92 6.08
C LEU A 144 9.84 5.39 5.93
N ILE A 145 10.08 4.69 7.03
CA ILE A 145 10.07 3.23 7.11
C ILE A 145 9.04 2.73 8.12
N TYR A 146 8.54 1.53 7.88
CA TYR A 146 7.56 0.82 8.70
C TYR A 146 7.64 -0.68 8.33
N PRO A 147 7.13 -1.59 9.17
CA PRO A 147 7.21 -3.02 8.86
C PRO A 147 6.41 -3.38 7.60
N ASN A 148 7.09 -4.04 6.64
CA ASN A 148 6.48 -4.58 5.42
C ASN A 148 5.41 -5.65 5.70
N LYS A 149 5.55 -6.35 6.82
CA LYS A 149 4.53 -7.28 7.33
C LYS A 149 4.39 -7.06 8.81
N PHE A 150 3.17 -6.76 9.23
CA PHE A 150 2.81 -6.64 10.63
C PHE A 150 1.46 -7.30 10.85
N GLN A 151 1.50 -8.57 11.26
CA GLN A 151 0.31 -9.37 11.55
C GLN A 151 0.20 -9.53 13.05
N ILE A 152 -0.92 -9.06 13.60
CA ILE A 152 -1.19 -9.09 15.03
C ILE A 152 -2.53 -9.77 15.31
N GLN A 153 -2.65 -10.36 16.49
CA GLN A 153 -3.88 -10.98 16.99
C GLN A 153 -4.27 -10.34 18.31
N PHE A 154 -5.57 -10.22 18.56
CA PHE A 154 -6.13 -9.70 19.81
C PHE A 154 -5.56 -8.32 20.19
N ALA A 155 -5.18 -7.53 19.19
CA ALA A 155 -4.49 -6.26 19.32
C ALA A 155 -4.91 -5.34 18.18
N ALA A 156 -4.73 -4.03 18.35
CA ALA A 156 -4.95 -3.05 17.29
C ALA A 156 -3.69 -2.18 17.12
N PRO A 157 -3.25 -1.85 15.89
CA PRO A 157 -2.01 -1.12 15.67
C PRO A 157 -1.94 0.22 16.43
N GLU A 158 -3.05 0.95 16.53
CA GLU A 158 -3.18 2.23 17.22
C GLU A 158 -2.95 2.16 18.74
N HIS A 159 -3.02 0.96 19.33
CA HIS A 159 -2.75 0.73 20.75
C HIS A 159 -1.34 0.16 21.00
N CYS A 160 -0.71 -0.39 19.97
CA CYS A 160 0.63 -0.98 20.07
C CYS A 160 1.69 0.09 20.28
N SER A 161 2.77 -0.25 20.98
CA SER A 161 3.95 0.60 21.10
C SER A 161 5.12 0.02 20.32
N GLY A 162 5.85 0.88 19.60
CA GLY A 162 7.04 0.54 18.86
C GLY A 162 8.26 1.32 19.36
N MET A 163 9.42 0.69 19.36
CA MET A 163 10.71 1.30 19.66
C MET A 163 11.70 0.98 18.55
N TRP A 164 12.31 2.02 18.00
CA TRP A 164 13.34 1.90 16.97
C TRP A 164 14.73 2.05 17.56
N PHE A 165 15.63 1.22 17.05
CA PHE A 165 17.03 1.23 17.43
C PHE A 165 17.92 1.14 16.20
N LYS A 166 19.11 1.74 16.30
CA LYS A 166 20.20 1.57 15.35
C LYS A 166 21.36 0.81 15.98
N SER A 167 22.07 0.02 15.19
CA SER A 167 23.27 -0.71 15.65
C SER A 167 24.38 0.28 15.95
N THR A 168 25.16 0.06 17.01
CA THR A 168 26.36 0.90 17.32
C THR A 168 27.65 0.42 16.64
N GLN A 169 27.57 -0.70 15.92
CA GLN A 169 28.66 -1.32 15.17
C GLN A 169 28.17 -1.59 13.76
N LEU A 170 29.04 -1.46 12.76
CA LEU A 170 28.74 -1.68 11.33
C LEU A 170 28.59 -3.18 10.97
N GLU A 171 28.28 -4.04 11.94
CA GLU A 171 28.15 -5.49 11.77
C GLU A 171 26.73 -5.96 12.10
N ALA A 172 26.22 -6.92 11.32
CA ALA A 172 24.85 -7.44 11.44
C ALA A 172 24.53 -8.07 12.81
N ILE A 173 25.55 -8.51 13.54
CA ILE A 173 25.43 -9.14 14.86
C ILE A 173 25.87 -8.14 15.93
N SER A 174 25.25 -6.96 15.93
CA SER A 174 25.51 -6.00 16.99
C SER A 174 24.81 -6.43 18.28
N THR A 175 25.58 -6.56 19.35
CA THR A 175 25.03 -6.79 20.70
C THR A 175 24.62 -5.49 21.39
N LYS A 176 24.86 -4.33 20.76
CA LYS A 176 24.66 -3.00 21.32
C LYS A 176 23.80 -2.13 20.39
N TRP A 177 22.59 -1.86 20.84
CA TRP A 177 21.56 -1.09 20.14
C TRP A 177 21.37 0.27 20.82
N GLU A 178 21.33 1.33 20.04
CA GLU A 178 21.01 2.68 20.51
C GLU A 178 19.58 3.03 20.08
N LYS A 179 18.76 3.52 21.02
CA LYS A 179 17.39 3.94 20.71
C LYS A 179 17.41 5.20 19.86
N CYS A 180 16.73 5.19 18.72
CA CYS A 180 16.68 6.33 17.80
C CYS A 180 15.25 6.82 17.50
N GLY A 181 14.20 6.08 17.87
CA GLY A 181 12.82 6.50 17.62
C GLY A 181 11.76 5.69 18.37
N GLU A 182 10.52 6.16 18.26
CA GLU A 182 9.33 5.54 18.84
C GLU A 182 8.19 5.51 17.82
N GLY A 183 7.24 4.60 18.01
CA GLY A 183 6.11 4.39 17.11
C GLY A 183 6.33 3.21 16.14
N LEU A 184 5.30 2.92 15.34
CA LEU A 184 5.35 1.84 14.33
C LEU A 184 5.97 2.30 13.00
N THR A 185 6.13 3.60 12.83
CA THR A 185 6.80 4.24 11.69
C THR A 185 8.03 4.98 12.18
N TYR A 186 9.01 5.18 11.31
CA TYR A 186 10.23 5.92 11.63
C TYR A 186 10.74 6.71 10.43
N GLN A 187 11.07 7.97 10.65
CA GLN A 187 11.71 8.81 9.65
C GLN A 187 13.21 8.60 9.73
N VAL A 188 13.79 7.92 8.73
CA VAL A 188 15.21 7.55 8.74
C VAL A 188 16.07 8.80 8.63
N ALA A 189 17.02 8.96 9.55
CA ALA A 189 17.93 10.10 9.59
C ALA A 189 19.20 9.83 8.77
N GLN A 190 19.91 10.90 8.38
CA GLN A 190 21.20 10.77 7.67
C GLN A 190 22.27 10.10 8.54
N GLU A 191 22.22 10.29 9.86
CA GLU A 191 23.12 9.62 10.81
C GLU A 191 22.86 8.11 10.96
N ASP A 192 21.75 7.59 10.42
CA ASP A 192 21.46 6.16 10.43
C ASP A 192 22.20 5.41 9.32
N VAL A 193 22.71 6.11 8.30
CA VAL A 193 23.44 5.52 7.17
C VAL A 193 24.57 4.62 7.67
N GLY A 194 24.65 3.41 7.11
CA GLY A 194 25.64 2.40 7.50
C GLY A 194 25.25 1.57 8.74
N HIS A 195 24.17 1.91 9.44
CA HIS A 195 23.69 1.14 10.58
C HIS A 195 22.55 0.19 10.20
N TYR A 196 22.46 -0.95 10.90
CA TYR A 196 21.29 -1.80 10.89
C TYR A 196 20.22 -1.20 11.80
N MET A 197 18.96 -1.39 11.43
CA MET A 197 17.79 -0.94 12.19
C MET A 197 17.10 -2.12 12.87
N LYS A 198 16.55 -1.88 14.06
CA LYS A 198 15.71 -2.83 14.78
C LYS A 198 14.43 -2.15 15.22
N LEU A 199 13.31 -2.83 15.01
CA LEU A 199 12.02 -2.43 15.55
C LEU A 199 11.58 -3.46 16.59
N ALA A 200 11.36 -3.00 17.82
CA ALA A 200 10.74 -3.79 18.88
C ALA A 200 9.30 -3.30 19.10
N VAL A 201 8.32 -4.20 18.98
CA VAL A 201 6.89 -3.89 19.11
C VAL A 201 6.30 -4.63 20.30
N THR A 202 5.60 -3.91 21.15
CA THR A 202 4.73 -4.48 22.19
C THR A 202 3.28 -4.39 21.72
N PRO A 203 2.62 -5.53 21.42
CA PRO A 203 1.23 -5.51 20.97
C PRO A 203 0.30 -5.17 22.14
N ARG A 204 -0.76 -4.41 21.88
CA ARG A 204 -1.73 -3.98 22.89
C ARG A 204 -3.15 -3.96 22.33
N ASN A 205 -4.14 -4.20 23.20
CA ASN A 205 -5.56 -4.03 22.88
C ASN A 205 -6.14 -2.73 23.47
N LYS A 206 -7.41 -2.47 23.16
CA LYS A 206 -8.15 -1.28 23.62
C LYS A 206 -8.35 -1.25 25.14
N GLU A 207 -8.37 -2.40 25.79
CA GLU A 207 -8.46 -2.55 27.25
C GLU A 207 -7.12 -2.23 27.94
N GLY A 208 -6.06 -1.99 27.17
CA GLY A 208 -4.75 -1.63 27.68
C GLY A 208 -3.90 -2.83 28.12
N ILE A 209 -4.36 -4.06 27.89
CA ILE A 209 -3.59 -5.29 28.11
C ILE A 209 -2.48 -5.34 27.06
N SER A 210 -1.27 -5.72 27.48
CA SER A 210 -0.12 -5.87 26.60
C SER A 210 0.26 -7.33 26.44
N GLY A 211 0.77 -7.67 25.25
CA GLY A 211 1.36 -8.96 24.96
C GLY A 211 2.88 -8.97 25.06
N PRO A 212 3.52 -10.10 24.74
CA PRO A 212 4.98 -10.16 24.71
C PRO A 212 5.53 -9.34 23.54
N MET A 213 6.62 -8.63 23.81
CA MET A 213 7.37 -7.90 22.80
C MET A 213 7.91 -8.83 21.72
N ALA A 214 7.77 -8.42 20.46
CA ALA A 214 8.41 -9.01 19.29
C ALA A 214 9.41 -8.01 18.69
N GLU A 215 10.48 -8.50 18.08
CA GLU A 215 11.44 -7.63 17.40
C GLU A 215 11.87 -8.23 16.06
N ASP A 216 12.22 -7.36 15.11
CA ASP A 216 12.86 -7.73 13.85
C ASP A 216 14.03 -6.78 13.56
N ILE A 217 15.06 -7.30 12.89
CA ILE A 217 16.29 -6.58 12.55
C ILE A 217 16.40 -6.52 11.02
N SER A 218 16.71 -5.33 10.50
CA SER A 218 16.92 -5.11 9.07
C SER A 218 18.01 -6.03 8.54
N LYS A 219 17.85 -6.53 7.31
CA LYS A 219 18.85 -7.41 6.68
C LYS A 219 20.03 -6.67 6.05
N CYS A 220 19.86 -5.38 5.80
CA CYS A 220 20.89 -4.50 5.25
C CYS A 220 21.00 -3.24 6.12
N VAL A 221 22.11 -2.53 5.96
CA VAL A 221 22.31 -1.21 6.55
C VAL A 221 21.50 -0.16 5.81
N VAL A 222 21.18 0.94 6.48
CA VAL A 222 20.58 2.12 5.85
C VAL A 222 21.51 2.65 4.76
N GLN A 223 20.94 2.93 3.59
CA GLN A 223 21.66 3.45 2.43
C GLN A 223 21.50 4.97 2.35
N ALA A 224 22.56 5.64 1.93
CA ALA A 224 22.53 7.07 1.66
C ALA A 224 21.75 7.37 0.38
N LEU A 225 21.07 8.51 0.37
CA LEU A 225 20.61 9.18 -0.85
C LEU A 225 21.39 10.50 -0.99
N PRO A 226 21.48 11.07 -2.20
CA PRO A 226 21.99 12.43 -2.38
C PRO A 226 21.25 13.43 -1.50
N ASP A 227 21.92 14.54 -1.19
CA ASP A 227 21.35 15.60 -0.35
C ASP A 227 20.07 16.21 -0.96
N GLU A 228 20.02 16.29 -2.29
CA GLU A 228 18.87 16.80 -3.03
C GLU A 228 18.45 15.83 -4.14
N LEU A 229 17.22 15.32 -4.03
CA LEU A 229 16.57 14.49 -5.05
C LEU A 229 15.74 15.36 -6.02
N PRO A 230 15.52 14.90 -7.26
CA PRO A 230 14.76 15.65 -8.25
C PRO A 230 13.37 16.14 -7.75
N PHE A 231 12.63 15.29 -7.04
CA PHE A 231 11.32 15.68 -6.50
C PHE A 231 11.41 16.65 -5.31
N GLN A 232 12.54 16.76 -4.61
CA GLN A 232 12.71 17.72 -3.51
C GLN A 232 12.84 19.16 -4.03
N ILE A 233 13.45 19.35 -5.21
CA ILE A 233 13.44 20.65 -5.90
C ILE A 233 11.99 21.04 -6.20
N ARG A 234 11.18 20.06 -6.65
CA ARG A 234 9.75 20.27 -6.92
C ARG A 234 8.96 20.57 -5.64
N HIS A 235 9.32 19.98 -4.50
CA HIS A 235 8.73 20.27 -3.19
C HIS A 235 8.88 21.74 -2.76
N GLN A 236 9.87 22.46 -3.28
CA GLN A 236 10.04 23.90 -3.01
C GLN A 236 8.86 24.74 -3.55
N HIS A 237 8.10 24.22 -4.53
CA HIS A 237 6.88 24.85 -5.05
C HIS A 237 5.62 24.48 -4.25
N THR A 238 5.73 23.50 -3.35
CA THR A 238 4.62 22.91 -2.62
C THR A 238 4.85 22.84 -1.12
N VAL A 239 5.68 23.74 -0.58
CA VAL A 239 6.10 23.75 0.84
C VAL A 239 4.90 23.77 1.79
N ASN A 240 3.89 24.57 1.45
CA ASN A 240 2.69 24.74 2.27
C ASN A 240 1.46 24.14 1.59
N LEU A 241 0.51 23.73 2.42
CA LEU A 241 -0.86 23.48 2.00
C LEU A 241 -1.48 24.77 1.46
N LEU A 242 -2.43 24.63 0.53
CA LEU A 242 -3.23 25.76 0.07
C LEU A 242 -4.17 26.24 1.17
N SER A 243 -4.19 27.54 1.41
CA SER A 243 -4.99 28.15 2.49
C SER A 243 -6.42 28.49 2.06
N GLU A 244 -6.65 28.82 0.78
CA GLU A 244 -7.98 29.21 0.31
C GLU A 244 -8.89 27.99 0.11
N PRO A 245 -10.12 27.95 0.69
CA PRO A 245 -11.07 26.84 0.49
C PRO A 245 -11.41 26.53 -0.97
N SER A 246 -11.41 27.56 -1.83
CA SER A 246 -11.71 27.43 -3.26
C SER A 246 -10.52 27.00 -4.13
N SER A 247 -9.32 26.86 -3.56
CA SER A 247 -8.14 26.39 -4.29
C SER A 247 -7.89 24.90 -4.07
N ILE A 248 -7.31 24.20 -5.04
CA ILE A 248 -7.07 22.76 -4.97
C ILE A 248 -5.73 22.44 -5.61
N ARG A 249 -4.83 21.79 -4.85
CA ARG A 249 -3.63 21.18 -5.41
C ARG A 249 -3.93 19.76 -5.86
N VAL A 250 -3.77 19.50 -7.15
CA VAL A 250 -4.03 18.21 -7.80
C VAL A 250 -2.72 17.58 -8.23
N VAL A 251 -2.57 16.28 -7.97
CA VAL A 251 -1.48 15.45 -8.48
C VAL A 251 -2.06 14.35 -9.36
N THR A 252 -1.48 14.10 -10.54
CA THR A 252 -1.66 12.84 -11.27
C THR A 252 -0.32 12.14 -11.48
N TYR A 253 -0.26 10.83 -11.29
CA TYR A 253 0.99 10.08 -11.38
C TYR A 253 0.77 8.58 -11.62
N ASN A 254 1.28 8.07 -12.75
CA ASN A 254 1.47 6.64 -12.95
C ASN A 254 2.70 6.20 -12.14
N ILE A 255 2.52 5.28 -11.19
CA ILE A 255 3.56 4.90 -10.22
C ILE A 255 4.31 3.61 -10.57
N LEU A 256 4.11 3.09 -11.78
CA LEU A 256 4.72 1.85 -12.30
C LEU A 256 4.45 0.64 -11.41
N ALA A 257 3.46 -0.18 -11.78
CA ALA A 257 3.08 -1.35 -10.99
C ALA A 257 4.26 -2.33 -10.87
N ASP A 258 4.42 -2.94 -9.69
CA ASP A 258 5.47 -3.93 -9.45
C ASP A 258 5.34 -5.13 -10.40
N LEU A 259 4.10 -5.48 -10.80
CA LEU A 259 3.83 -6.47 -11.84
C LEU A 259 4.58 -6.19 -13.15
N TYR A 260 4.78 -4.92 -13.51
CA TYR A 260 5.45 -4.51 -14.74
C TYR A 260 6.93 -4.14 -14.53
N ALA A 261 7.41 -4.08 -13.29
CA ALA A 261 8.81 -3.82 -12.96
C ALA A 261 9.60 -5.10 -12.59
N ASP A 262 8.95 -6.10 -11.99
CA ASP A 262 9.61 -7.29 -11.41
C ASP A 262 9.74 -8.50 -12.38
N SER A 263 9.55 -8.29 -13.68
CA SER A 263 9.75 -9.35 -14.69
C SER A 263 11.15 -9.33 -15.30
N ASP A 264 11.63 -10.49 -15.76
CA ASP A 264 12.92 -10.57 -16.49
C ASP A 264 12.89 -9.73 -17.77
N TYR A 265 11.75 -9.70 -18.47
CA TYR A 265 11.55 -8.86 -19.63
C TYR A 265 11.70 -7.37 -19.27
N SER A 266 11.09 -6.94 -18.17
CA SER A 266 11.19 -5.56 -17.69
C SER A 266 12.64 -5.19 -17.37
N ARG A 267 13.35 -6.03 -16.62
CA ARG A 267 14.74 -5.78 -16.24
C ARG A 267 15.73 -5.83 -17.41
N GLN A 268 15.47 -6.66 -18.42
CA GLN A 268 16.42 -6.87 -19.53
C GLN A 268 16.09 -6.07 -20.79
N THR A 269 14.83 -5.66 -20.97
CA THR A 269 14.34 -5.03 -22.21
C THR A 269 13.78 -3.63 -21.96
N LEU A 270 12.87 -3.47 -20.98
CA LEU A 270 12.24 -2.16 -20.74
C LEU A 270 13.18 -1.21 -19.99
N PHE A 271 13.84 -1.71 -18.95
CA PHE A 271 14.65 -0.93 -18.01
C PHE A 271 16.08 -1.48 -17.81
N PRO A 272 16.82 -1.90 -18.86
CA PRO A 272 18.17 -2.47 -18.69
C PRO A 272 19.20 -1.48 -18.13
N TYR A 273 18.90 -0.18 -18.21
CA TYR A 273 19.70 0.90 -17.67
C TYR A 273 19.50 1.12 -16.15
N CYS A 274 18.38 0.66 -15.59
CA CYS A 274 18.06 0.89 -14.18
C CYS A 274 18.69 -0.22 -13.29
N PRO A 275 19.41 0.14 -12.22
CA PRO A 275 19.95 -0.85 -11.29
C PRO A 275 18.84 -1.78 -10.74
N PRO A 276 19.02 -3.12 -10.73
CA PRO A 276 17.98 -4.04 -10.28
C PRO A 276 17.46 -3.78 -8.88
N GLN A 277 18.30 -3.28 -7.96
CA GLN A 277 17.90 -2.92 -6.60
C GLN A 277 16.94 -1.71 -6.58
N SER A 278 17.12 -0.75 -7.50
CA SER A 278 16.29 0.45 -7.60
C SER A 278 14.93 0.16 -8.23
N LEU A 279 14.80 -0.90 -9.03
CA LEU A 279 13.51 -1.36 -9.58
C LEU A 279 12.63 -2.07 -8.54
N GLN A 280 13.22 -2.63 -7.48
CA GLN A 280 12.45 -3.34 -6.47
C GLN A 280 11.44 -2.42 -5.78
N ILE A 281 10.22 -2.91 -5.59
CA ILE A 281 9.16 -2.12 -4.95
C ILE A 281 9.52 -1.62 -3.56
N ASP A 282 10.29 -2.37 -2.78
CA ASP A 282 10.78 -1.95 -1.46
C ASP A 282 11.65 -0.69 -1.54
N TYR A 283 12.35 -0.46 -2.66
CA TYR A 283 13.11 0.76 -2.92
C TYR A 283 12.20 1.87 -3.47
N ARG A 284 11.47 1.59 -4.56
CA ARG A 284 10.63 2.58 -5.26
C ARG A 284 9.58 3.21 -4.35
N LYS A 285 8.89 2.40 -3.54
CA LYS A 285 7.81 2.89 -2.67
C LYS A 285 8.28 3.92 -1.63
N GLN A 286 9.51 3.79 -1.14
CA GLN A 286 10.09 4.76 -0.18
C GLN A 286 10.26 6.13 -0.82
N LEU A 287 10.69 6.17 -2.09
CA LEU A 287 10.81 7.41 -2.86
C LEU A 287 9.43 7.94 -3.26
N LEU A 288 8.51 7.08 -3.75
CA LEU A 288 7.14 7.47 -4.12
C LEU A 288 6.40 8.12 -2.95
N ILE A 289 6.47 7.52 -1.77
CA ILE A 289 5.81 8.06 -0.57
C ILE A 289 6.41 9.40 -0.19
N ARG A 290 7.74 9.51 -0.17
CA ARG A 290 8.44 10.77 0.14
C ARG A 290 8.09 11.86 -0.89
N GLU A 291 8.04 11.50 -2.17
CA GLU A 291 7.64 12.37 -3.27
C GLU A 291 6.19 12.86 -3.09
N LEU A 292 5.22 11.95 -2.92
CA LEU A 292 3.80 12.30 -2.80
C LEU A 292 3.48 13.14 -1.56
N THR A 293 4.07 12.79 -0.41
CA THR A 293 3.81 13.49 0.86
C THR A 293 4.36 14.91 0.87
N GLY A 294 5.50 15.17 0.21
CA GLY A 294 6.07 16.51 0.09
C GLY A 294 5.34 17.44 -0.89
N TYR A 295 4.49 16.90 -1.77
CA TYR A 295 3.66 17.72 -2.65
C TYR A 295 2.53 18.44 -1.92
N ASN A 296 2.21 18.08 -0.67
CA ASN A 296 1.17 18.74 0.12
C ASN A 296 -0.15 18.92 -0.68
N ALA A 297 -0.51 17.89 -1.43
CA ALA A 297 -1.67 17.93 -2.32
C ALA A 297 -2.99 17.95 -1.53
N ASP A 298 -4.07 18.32 -2.22
CA ASP A 298 -5.44 18.17 -1.73
C ASP A 298 -6.12 16.95 -2.38
N LEU A 299 -5.75 16.67 -3.63
CA LEU A 299 -6.26 15.57 -4.46
C LEU A 299 -5.09 14.88 -5.17
N ILE A 300 -5.04 13.55 -5.10
CA ILE A 300 -4.01 12.72 -5.75
C ILE A 300 -4.73 11.63 -6.55
N CYS A 301 -4.46 11.57 -7.85
CA CYS A 301 -4.95 10.55 -8.77
C CYS A 301 -3.75 9.69 -9.21
N LEU A 302 -3.77 8.40 -8.92
CA LEU A 302 -2.66 7.51 -9.28
C LEU A 302 -3.12 6.45 -10.27
N GLN A 303 -2.20 6.01 -11.12
CA GLN A 303 -2.36 4.89 -12.05
C GLN A 303 -1.30 3.82 -11.76
N GLU A 304 -1.55 2.58 -12.19
CA GLU A 304 -0.69 1.42 -11.93
C GLU A 304 -0.39 1.16 -10.46
N VAL A 305 -1.41 1.31 -9.62
CA VAL A 305 -1.29 1.06 -8.19
C VAL A 305 -1.57 -0.42 -7.94
N ASP A 306 -0.58 -1.20 -7.47
CA ASP A 306 -0.85 -2.55 -6.96
C ASP A 306 -1.73 -2.50 -5.71
N GLN A 307 -2.70 -3.43 -5.60
CA GLN A 307 -3.64 -3.52 -4.47
C GLN A 307 -2.91 -3.59 -3.13
N LYS A 308 -1.81 -4.34 -3.07
CA LYS A 308 -0.99 -4.45 -1.86
C LYS A 308 -0.30 -3.13 -1.51
N ILE A 309 0.20 -2.39 -2.50
CA ILE A 309 0.83 -1.08 -2.30
C ILE A 309 -0.20 -0.05 -1.85
N PHE A 310 -1.41 -0.11 -2.39
CA PHE A 310 -2.52 0.70 -1.90
C PHE A 310 -2.84 0.42 -0.43
N ASP A 311 -3.10 -0.85 -0.09
CA ASP A 311 -3.59 -1.24 1.25
C ASP A 311 -2.54 -1.11 2.35
N VAL A 312 -1.29 -1.50 2.06
CA VAL A 312 -0.23 -1.63 3.08
C VAL A 312 0.68 -0.41 3.14
N ASP A 313 0.89 0.29 2.02
CA ASP A 313 1.89 1.35 1.92
C ASP A 313 1.23 2.73 1.81
N LEU A 314 0.48 2.99 0.74
CA LEU A 314 -0.12 4.30 0.49
C LEU A 314 -1.14 4.68 1.57
N LYS A 315 -2.08 3.80 1.92
CA LYS A 315 -3.06 4.10 2.98
C LYS A 315 -2.41 4.26 4.34
N ASN A 316 -1.43 3.42 4.67
CA ASN A 316 -0.73 3.45 5.94
C ASN A 316 -0.01 4.80 6.18
N VAL A 317 0.42 5.48 5.11
CA VAL A 317 1.07 6.79 5.23
C VAL A 317 0.10 7.95 4.98
N LEU A 318 -0.65 7.92 3.87
CA LEU A 318 -1.47 9.06 3.44
C LEU A 318 -2.72 9.26 4.30
N GLU A 319 -3.33 8.20 4.83
CA GLU A 319 -4.53 8.36 5.68
C GLU A 319 -4.19 8.73 7.12
N MET A 320 -2.94 8.53 7.54
CA MET A 320 -2.49 8.83 8.90
C MET A 320 -2.13 10.32 9.08
N PRO A 321 -2.18 10.85 10.31
CA PRO A 321 -1.67 12.19 10.60
C PRO A 321 -0.18 12.32 10.23
N PRO A 322 0.26 13.47 9.70
CA PRO A 322 -0.51 14.71 9.50
C PRO A 322 -1.26 14.78 8.15
N HIS A 323 -1.14 13.79 7.28
CA HIS A 323 -1.64 13.83 5.90
C HIS A 323 -3.18 13.72 5.83
N ASN A 324 -3.78 12.81 6.60
CA ASN A 324 -5.24 12.71 6.79
C ASN A 324 -6.06 12.64 5.48
N PHE A 325 -5.59 11.87 4.50
CA PHE A 325 -6.35 11.57 3.28
C PHE A 325 -7.42 10.49 3.52
N TYR A 326 -8.33 10.37 2.57
CA TYR A 326 -9.16 9.19 2.35
C TYR A 326 -8.84 8.65 0.96
N GLY A 327 -8.45 7.38 0.86
CA GLY A 327 -8.09 6.71 -0.38
C GLY A 327 -9.15 5.73 -0.87
N MET A 328 -9.40 5.73 -2.18
CA MET A 328 -10.20 4.71 -2.87
C MET A 328 -9.44 4.16 -4.06
N MET A 329 -9.40 2.85 -4.23
CA MET A 329 -8.81 2.19 -5.38
C MET A 329 -9.88 1.51 -6.23
N ALA A 330 -9.66 1.50 -7.54
CA ALA A 330 -10.47 0.80 -8.53
C ALA A 330 -9.55 -0.10 -9.38
N PRO A 331 -9.66 -1.44 -9.26
CA PRO A 331 -8.79 -2.36 -10.00
C PRO A 331 -9.07 -2.35 -11.50
N LYS A 332 -8.10 -2.79 -12.30
CA LYS A 332 -8.24 -2.97 -13.75
C LYS A 332 -8.87 -4.32 -14.08
N GLY A 333 -10.18 -4.44 -13.85
CA GLY A 333 -10.92 -5.69 -14.00
C GLY A 333 -10.53 -6.72 -12.94
N ILE A 334 -9.90 -7.83 -13.35
CA ILE A 334 -9.39 -8.86 -12.43
C ILE A 334 -7.89 -8.70 -12.11
N CYS A 335 -7.25 -7.66 -12.63
CA CYS A 335 -5.84 -7.40 -12.37
C CYS A 335 -5.61 -6.97 -10.91
N SER A 336 -4.42 -7.24 -10.39
CA SER A 336 -4.00 -6.83 -9.05
C SER A 336 -3.55 -5.36 -8.99
N GLU A 337 -3.52 -4.65 -10.12
CA GLU A 337 -3.29 -3.19 -10.18
C GLU A 337 -4.52 -2.43 -10.69
N GLY A 338 -4.51 -1.11 -10.52
CA GLY A 338 -5.51 -0.23 -11.10
C GLY A 338 -5.24 1.25 -10.84
N VAL A 339 -6.31 2.02 -10.73
CA VAL A 339 -6.26 3.46 -10.47
C VAL A 339 -6.71 3.76 -9.04
N SER A 340 -6.23 4.85 -8.46
CA SER A 340 -6.71 5.29 -7.14
C SER A 340 -6.88 6.80 -7.06
N VAL A 341 -7.76 7.23 -6.16
CA VAL A 341 -7.96 8.64 -5.79
C VAL A 341 -7.79 8.76 -4.29
N PHE A 342 -6.94 9.69 -3.88
CA PHE A 342 -6.83 10.16 -2.50
C PHE A 342 -7.26 11.62 -2.43
N PHE A 343 -8.10 11.97 -1.46
CA PHE A 343 -8.42 13.38 -1.19
C PHE A 343 -8.29 13.69 0.30
N ARG A 344 -7.90 14.93 0.62
CA ARG A 344 -7.69 15.36 2.01
C ARG A 344 -9.02 15.53 2.73
N ARG A 345 -9.22 14.81 3.84
CA ARG A 345 -10.49 14.83 4.61
C ARG A 345 -10.81 16.18 5.23
N SER A 346 -9.80 17.02 5.47
CA SER A 346 -10.02 18.39 5.97
C SER A 346 -10.54 19.35 4.90
N ARG A 347 -10.48 18.98 3.62
CA ARG A 347 -10.86 19.83 2.47
C ARG A 347 -12.15 19.36 1.80
N PHE A 348 -12.43 18.06 1.83
CA PHE A 348 -13.55 17.48 1.11
C PHE A 348 -14.38 16.52 1.95
N ASP A 349 -15.67 16.46 1.64
CA ASP A 349 -16.55 15.34 1.99
C ASP A 349 -16.89 14.55 0.72
N LEU A 350 -16.77 13.22 0.80
CA LEU A 350 -17.18 12.33 -0.30
C LEU A 350 -18.69 12.20 -0.33
N LEU A 351 -19.30 12.50 -1.47
CA LEU A 351 -20.75 12.38 -1.67
C LEU A 351 -21.12 11.10 -2.42
N SER A 352 -20.39 10.78 -3.49
CA SER A 352 -20.60 9.57 -4.28
C SER A 352 -19.30 9.10 -4.93
N SER A 353 -19.24 7.82 -5.28
CA SER A 353 -18.10 7.17 -5.93
C SER A 353 -18.58 6.11 -6.90
N HIS A 354 -18.01 6.08 -8.10
CA HIS A 354 -18.38 5.19 -9.19
C HIS A 354 -17.13 4.58 -9.81
N VAL A 355 -17.21 3.29 -10.13
CA VAL A 355 -16.17 2.57 -10.88
C VAL A 355 -16.81 1.94 -12.10
N LEU A 356 -16.30 2.29 -13.27
CA LEU A 356 -16.74 1.74 -14.55
C LEU A 356 -15.60 0.98 -15.22
N HIS A 357 -15.80 -0.32 -15.44
CA HIS A 357 -14.94 -1.11 -16.33
C HIS A 357 -15.48 -1.00 -17.75
N LEU A 358 -14.86 -0.18 -18.60
CA LEU A 358 -15.41 0.22 -19.90
C LEU A 358 -15.77 -0.98 -20.78
N GLY A 359 -14.80 -1.85 -21.07
CA GLY A 359 -14.96 -2.93 -22.06
C GLY A 359 -16.20 -3.80 -21.82
N LYS A 360 -16.42 -4.23 -20.58
CA LYS A 360 -17.57 -5.08 -20.20
C LYS A 360 -18.92 -4.35 -20.24
N ASN A 361 -18.91 -3.02 -20.14
CA ASN A 361 -20.13 -2.21 -20.01
C ASN A 361 -20.52 -1.48 -21.30
N ILE A 362 -19.61 -1.33 -22.27
CA ILE A 362 -19.89 -0.77 -23.60
C ILE A 362 -21.15 -1.38 -24.25
N PRO A 363 -21.30 -2.72 -24.33
CA PRO A 363 -22.44 -3.31 -25.03
C PRO A 363 -23.75 -3.33 -24.21
N SER A 364 -23.70 -3.05 -22.91
CA SER A 364 -24.83 -3.26 -21.98
C SER A 364 -25.44 -1.97 -21.44
N LEU A 365 -24.68 -0.88 -21.33
CA LEU A 365 -25.21 0.39 -20.84
C LEU A 365 -25.95 1.16 -21.93
N SER A 366 -27.23 1.47 -21.70
CA SER A 366 -28.08 2.17 -22.68
C SER A 366 -27.56 3.56 -23.09
N ILE A 367 -26.89 4.27 -22.18
CA ILE A 367 -26.25 5.56 -22.46
C ILE A 367 -25.14 5.46 -23.53
N PHE A 368 -24.58 4.27 -23.76
CA PHE A 368 -23.55 4.03 -24.76
C PHE A 368 -24.11 3.58 -26.10
N GLU A 369 -25.39 3.21 -26.17
CA GLU A 369 -26.05 2.73 -27.37
C GLU A 369 -25.81 3.62 -28.61
N PRO A 370 -25.86 4.97 -28.54
CA PRO A 370 -25.66 5.81 -29.73
C PRO A 370 -24.28 5.66 -30.37
N LEU A 371 -23.20 5.59 -29.57
CA LEU A 371 -21.84 5.40 -30.08
C LEU A 371 -21.58 3.92 -30.40
N TRP A 372 -22.06 3.02 -29.55
CA TRP A 372 -21.91 1.57 -29.75
C TRP A 372 -22.55 1.11 -31.06
N ASN A 373 -23.74 1.60 -31.40
CA ASN A 373 -24.43 1.26 -32.65
C ASN A 373 -23.65 1.66 -33.91
N LYS A 374 -22.75 2.65 -33.83
CA LYS A 374 -21.90 3.05 -34.96
C LYS A 374 -20.72 2.10 -35.18
N ILE A 375 -20.22 1.45 -34.12
CA ILE A 375 -18.97 0.67 -34.19
C ILE A 375 -19.19 -0.84 -34.11
N LYS A 376 -20.31 -1.31 -33.54
CA LYS A 376 -20.55 -2.74 -33.24
C LYS A 376 -20.58 -3.68 -34.45
N ALA A 377 -20.78 -3.13 -35.65
CA ALA A 377 -20.76 -3.90 -36.90
C ALA A 377 -19.35 -4.30 -37.33
N ASN A 378 -18.31 -3.59 -36.84
CA ASN A 378 -16.93 -4.03 -36.98
C ASN A 378 -16.60 -5.00 -35.82
N GLU A 379 -16.75 -6.30 -36.07
CA GLU A 379 -16.62 -7.35 -35.05
C GLU A 379 -15.23 -7.39 -34.38
N GLN A 380 -14.15 -7.15 -35.14
CA GLN A 380 -12.79 -7.16 -34.60
C GLN A 380 -12.56 -5.99 -33.64
N LEU A 381 -12.97 -4.77 -34.06
CA LEU A 381 -12.95 -3.58 -33.21
C LEU A 381 -13.78 -3.78 -31.94
N ALA A 382 -15.03 -4.24 -32.12
CA ALA A 382 -15.98 -4.53 -31.05
C ALA A 382 -15.42 -5.50 -30.03
N GLU A 383 -14.83 -6.61 -30.48
CA GLU A 383 -14.19 -7.59 -29.63
C GLU A 383 -12.98 -6.98 -28.90
N ARG A 384 -12.09 -6.30 -29.62
CA ARG A 384 -10.86 -5.73 -29.04
C ARG A 384 -11.18 -4.74 -27.93
N ILE A 385 -12.08 -3.78 -28.17
CA ILE A 385 -12.44 -2.76 -27.17
C ILE A 385 -13.17 -3.36 -25.97
N CYS A 386 -14.08 -4.31 -26.19
CA CYS A 386 -14.84 -4.95 -25.10
C CYS A 386 -13.97 -5.87 -24.23
N ASN A 387 -12.92 -6.46 -24.81
CA ASN A 387 -11.95 -7.28 -24.11
C ASN A 387 -10.89 -6.46 -23.35
N ARG A 388 -10.92 -5.12 -23.40
CA ARG A 388 -10.03 -4.28 -22.58
C ARG A 388 -10.58 -4.12 -21.17
N SER A 389 -9.68 -4.16 -20.20
CA SER A 389 -9.97 -4.00 -18.78
C SER A 389 -9.90 -2.54 -18.29
N THR A 390 -9.87 -1.56 -19.21
CA THR A 390 -9.77 -0.13 -18.88
C THR A 390 -10.82 0.29 -17.86
N THR A 391 -10.36 0.92 -16.78
CA THR A 391 -11.18 1.37 -15.66
C THR A 391 -11.24 2.88 -15.64
N LEU A 392 -12.45 3.41 -15.43
CA LEU A 392 -12.72 4.81 -15.11
C LEU A 392 -13.22 4.88 -13.67
N GLN A 393 -12.51 5.61 -12.83
CA GLN A 393 -12.89 5.90 -11.45
C GLN A 393 -13.42 7.34 -11.39
N ILE A 394 -14.58 7.53 -10.77
CA ILE A 394 -15.19 8.85 -10.59
C ILE A 394 -15.57 9.02 -9.12
N CYS A 395 -15.31 10.18 -8.52
CA CYS A 395 -15.92 10.55 -7.26
C CYS A 395 -16.40 12.01 -7.27
N LEU A 396 -17.52 12.25 -6.57
CA LEU A 396 -18.03 13.59 -6.31
C LEU A 396 -17.62 14.02 -4.92
N LEU A 397 -16.92 15.13 -4.84
CA LEU A 397 -16.41 15.70 -3.61
C LEU A 397 -17.08 17.05 -3.33
N LYS A 398 -17.68 17.19 -2.15
CA LYS A 398 -18.11 18.50 -1.63
C LYS A 398 -16.89 19.23 -1.09
N VAL A 399 -16.61 20.41 -1.60
CA VAL A 399 -15.56 21.28 -1.04
C VAL A 399 -16.09 21.88 0.27
N LYS A 400 -15.38 21.67 1.37
CA LYS A 400 -15.77 22.21 2.69
C LYS A 400 -15.78 23.73 2.66
N GLU A 401 -16.64 24.32 3.48
CA GLU A 401 -16.73 25.79 3.67
C GLU A 401 -17.11 26.60 2.43
N THR A 402 -17.60 25.95 1.37
CA THR A 402 -18.07 26.61 0.14
C THR A 402 -19.37 25.96 -0.34
N ASP A 403 -19.96 26.46 -1.43
CA ASP A 403 -21.03 25.76 -2.17
C ASP A 403 -20.51 25.01 -3.41
N LYS A 404 -19.20 24.78 -3.49
CA LYS A 404 -18.54 24.14 -4.64
C LYS A 404 -18.43 22.62 -4.49
N TYR A 405 -18.37 21.96 -5.63
CA TYR A 405 -18.25 20.51 -5.78
C TYR A 405 -17.21 20.21 -6.86
N VAL A 406 -16.44 19.16 -6.68
CA VAL A 406 -15.48 18.67 -7.66
C VAL A 406 -15.91 17.29 -8.09
N LEU A 407 -16.16 17.10 -9.38
CA LEU A 407 -16.28 15.78 -9.98
C LEU A 407 -14.88 15.38 -10.44
N VAL A 408 -14.28 14.42 -9.74
CA VAL A 408 -12.94 13.91 -10.06
C VAL A 408 -13.10 12.64 -10.87
N ALA A 409 -12.45 12.59 -12.03
CA ALA A 409 -12.30 11.38 -12.83
C ALA A 409 -10.81 10.98 -12.89
N ASN A 410 -10.55 9.68 -12.86
CA ASN A 410 -9.22 9.10 -13.00
C ASN A 410 -9.27 7.86 -13.91
N THR A 411 -8.33 7.72 -14.85
CA THR A 411 -8.26 6.56 -15.73
C THR A 411 -6.83 6.21 -16.13
N HIS A 412 -6.68 5.02 -16.71
CA HIS A 412 -5.47 4.56 -17.38
C HIS A 412 -5.90 3.87 -18.69
N LEU A 413 -5.75 4.57 -19.82
CA LEU A 413 -6.22 4.10 -21.13
C LEU A 413 -5.32 3.01 -21.71
N TYR A 414 -5.77 2.39 -22.81
CA TYR A 414 -5.05 1.27 -23.43
C TYR A 414 -3.69 1.68 -24.02
N PHE A 415 -2.63 0.97 -23.65
CA PHE A 415 -1.23 1.33 -23.92
C PHE A 415 -0.74 1.04 -25.34
N HIS A 416 -1.40 0.15 -26.10
CA HIS A 416 -0.78 -0.42 -27.29
C HIS A 416 -0.57 0.64 -28.40
N PRO A 417 0.62 0.72 -29.05
CA PRO A 417 0.94 1.80 -29.97
C PRO A 417 -0.05 1.97 -31.15
N ASP A 418 -0.54 0.88 -31.74
CA ASP A 418 -1.47 0.91 -32.90
C ASP A 418 -2.92 1.32 -32.57
N ALA A 419 -3.21 1.69 -31.32
CA ALA A 419 -4.57 1.69 -30.78
C ALA A 419 -5.14 3.09 -30.50
N ASP A 420 -4.75 4.11 -31.28
CA ASP A 420 -5.30 5.47 -31.12
C ASP A 420 -6.82 5.50 -31.26
N HIS A 421 -7.38 4.82 -32.28
CA HIS A 421 -8.84 4.66 -32.44
C HIS A 421 -9.51 4.02 -31.21
N ILE A 422 -8.89 3.02 -30.57
CA ILE A 422 -9.40 2.39 -29.35
C ILE A 422 -9.39 3.40 -28.20
N ARG A 423 -8.28 4.11 -27.97
CA ARG A 423 -8.17 5.11 -26.90
C ARG A 423 -9.17 6.25 -27.10
N LEU A 424 -9.35 6.69 -28.35
CA LEU A 424 -10.30 7.75 -28.70
C LEU A 424 -11.76 7.31 -28.45
N LEU A 425 -12.11 6.06 -28.77
CA LEU A 425 -13.42 5.49 -28.38
C LEU A 425 -13.56 5.35 -26.86
N GLN A 426 -12.53 4.88 -26.16
CA GLN A 426 -12.54 4.72 -24.71
C GLN A 426 -12.81 6.06 -24.00
N ILE A 427 -12.14 7.14 -24.43
CA ILE A 427 -12.38 8.47 -23.86
C ILE A 427 -13.78 8.99 -24.22
N GLY A 428 -14.29 8.70 -25.42
CA GLY A 428 -15.66 9.04 -25.82
C GLY A 428 -16.72 8.41 -24.90
N PHE A 429 -16.61 7.09 -24.68
CA PHE A 429 -17.48 6.39 -23.72
C PHE A 429 -17.29 6.90 -22.28
N ALA A 430 -16.05 7.17 -21.86
CA ALA A 430 -15.77 7.72 -20.54
C ALA A 430 -16.45 9.09 -20.33
N LEU A 431 -16.32 10.01 -21.29
CA LEU A 431 -16.94 11.35 -21.23
C LEU A 431 -18.46 11.27 -21.24
N THR A 432 -19.04 10.32 -21.99
CA THR A 432 -20.49 10.05 -21.98
C THR A 432 -20.96 9.62 -20.59
N TYR A 433 -20.19 8.74 -19.93
CA TYR A 433 -20.48 8.32 -18.56
C TYR A 433 -20.29 9.46 -17.55
N ILE A 434 -19.23 10.25 -17.67
CA ILE A 434 -18.98 11.42 -16.81
C ILE A 434 -20.12 12.43 -16.93
N GLU A 435 -20.61 12.72 -18.14
CA GLU A 435 -21.76 13.60 -18.35
C GLU A 435 -23.02 13.04 -17.68
N HIS A 436 -23.25 11.73 -17.77
CA HIS A 436 -24.35 11.07 -17.08
C HIS A 436 -24.25 11.22 -15.56
N ILE A 437 -23.09 10.90 -14.96
CA ILE A 437 -22.85 11.05 -13.52
C ILE A 437 -22.95 12.51 -13.07
N HIS A 438 -22.46 13.45 -13.87
CA HIS A 438 -22.61 14.88 -13.58
C HIS A 438 -24.10 15.28 -13.48
N LYS A 439 -24.94 14.82 -14.42
CA LYS A 439 -26.39 15.11 -14.41
C LYS A 439 -27.10 14.45 -13.22
N GLU A 440 -26.72 13.23 -12.86
CA GLU A 440 -27.30 12.53 -11.70
C GLU A 440 -26.88 13.21 -10.39
N ALA A 441 -25.61 13.58 -10.24
CA ALA A 441 -25.10 14.31 -9.08
C ALA A 441 -25.89 15.61 -8.80
N VAL A 442 -26.22 16.38 -9.84
CA VAL A 442 -27.04 17.60 -9.71
C VAL A 442 -28.40 17.28 -9.08
N LYS A 443 -29.05 16.19 -9.52
CA LYS A 443 -30.38 15.79 -9.04
C LYS A 443 -30.31 15.17 -7.65
N GLU A 444 -29.46 14.17 -7.45
CA GLU A 444 -29.38 13.39 -6.21
C GLU A 444 -28.96 14.24 -5.01
N HIS A 445 -28.06 15.20 -5.22
CA HIS A 445 -27.55 16.07 -4.16
C HIS A 445 -28.21 17.46 -4.14
N ASN A 446 -29.30 17.67 -4.90
CA ASN A 446 -30.05 18.93 -4.96
C ASN A 446 -29.15 20.17 -5.18
N ILE A 447 -28.18 20.07 -6.09
CA ILE A 447 -27.22 21.15 -6.36
C ILE A 447 -27.96 22.24 -7.15
N THR A 448 -28.14 23.40 -6.51
CA THR A 448 -28.97 24.50 -7.01
C THR A 448 -28.46 25.10 -8.32
N ASP A 449 -27.14 25.25 -8.44
CA ASP A 449 -26.48 25.70 -9.66
C ASP A 449 -25.49 24.62 -10.14
N PRO A 450 -25.76 23.93 -11.27
CA PRO A 450 -24.82 22.98 -11.86
C PRO A 450 -23.44 23.57 -12.14
N LYS A 451 -23.31 24.91 -12.25
CA LYS A 451 -22.00 25.58 -12.37
C LYS A 451 -21.15 25.52 -11.11
N ASN A 452 -21.69 25.03 -10.00
CA ASN A 452 -20.91 24.76 -8.80
C ASN A 452 -20.14 23.44 -8.85
N ILE A 453 -20.41 22.58 -9.83
CA ILE A 453 -19.63 21.38 -10.10
C ILE A 453 -18.54 21.73 -11.12
N GLY A 454 -17.28 21.45 -10.76
CA GLY A 454 -16.15 21.49 -11.68
C GLY A 454 -15.59 20.10 -11.93
N LEU A 455 -15.36 19.75 -13.21
CA LEU A 455 -14.71 18.50 -13.61
C LEU A 455 -13.19 18.64 -13.59
N ILE A 456 -12.52 17.69 -12.94
CA ILE A 456 -11.08 17.43 -13.02
C ILE A 456 -10.91 15.98 -13.49
N PHE A 457 -10.27 15.78 -14.64
CA PHE A 457 -10.03 14.47 -15.22
C PHE A 457 -8.53 14.22 -15.34
N CYS A 458 -8.01 13.42 -14.40
CA CYS A 458 -6.63 12.97 -14.34
C CYS A 458 -6.46 11.62 -15.03
N GLY A 459 -5.24 11.29 -15.43
CA GLY A 459 -4.94 9.95 -15.92
C GLY A 459 -3.65 9.85 -16.71
N ASP A 460 -3.28 8.60 -16.94
CA ASP A 460 -2.41 8.20 -18.04
C ASP A 460 -3.31 7.88 -19.24
N PHE A 461 -3.27 8.75 -20.24
CA PHE A 461 -4.12 8.63 -21.43
C PHE A 461 -3.44 7.82 -22.53
N ASN A 462 -2.17 7.42 -22.36
CA ASN A 462 -1.37 6.74 -23.39
C ASN A 462 -1.49 7.41 -24.78
N SER A 463 -1.59 8.74 -24.80
CA SER A 463 -1.88 9.51 -26.02
C SER A 463 -1.12 10.83 -26.00
N VAL A 464 -0.37 11.08 -27.07
CA VAL A 464 0.42 12.30 -27.24
C VAL A 464 -0.44 13.49 -27.68
N PRO A 465 0.01 14.74 -27.50
CA PRO A 465 -0.79 15.93 -27.81
C PRO A 465 -1.25 16.05 -29.27
N GLU A 466 -0.55 15.40 -30.19
CA GLU A 466 -0.88 15.35 -31.62
C GLU A 466 -2.08 14.44 -31.93
N CYS A 467 -2.44 13.55 -31.01
CA CYS A 467 -3.55 12.61 -31.16
C CYS A 467 -4.91 13.24 -30.82
N GLY A 468 -5.97 12.59 -31.30
CA GLY A 468 -7.36 12.99 -31.21
C GLY A 468 -7.90 13.12 -29.78
N ILE A 469 -7.31 12.49 -28.77
CA ILE A 469 -7.75 12.67 -27.38
C ILE A 469 -7.51 14.11 -26.94
N TYR A 470 -6.32 14.64 -27.18
CA TYR A 470 -5.99 16.01 -26.78
C TYR A 470 -6.89 17.02 -27.51
N LYS A 471 -7.12 16.79 -28.81
CA LYS A 471 -8.09 17.56 -29.62
C LYS A 471 -9.52 17.47 -29.04
N LEU A 472 -10.02 16.28 -28.74
CA LEU A 472 -11.36 16.10 -28.15
C LEU A 472 -11.50 16.84 -26.82
N MET A 473 -10.49 16.79 -25.97
CA MET A 473 -10.53 17.44 -24.66
C MET A 473 -10.48 18.97 -24.80
N THR A 474 -9.60 19.50 -25.65
CA THR A 474 -9.35 20.96 -25.74
C THR A 474 -10.25 21.70 -26.74
N GLU A 475 -10.67 21.04 -27.82
CA GLU A 475 -11.56 21.59 -28.86
C GLU A 475 -12.99 21.07 -28.77
N GLN A 476 -13.26 20.18 -27.81
CA GLN A 476 -14.56 19.52 -27.58
C GLN A 476 -15.08 18.63 -28.71
N PHE A 477 -14.33 18.48 -29.80
CA PHE A 477 -14.80 17.81 -31.00
C PHE A 477 -13.67 17.12 -31.77
N VAL A 478 -13.95 15.91 -32.25
CA VAL A 478 -13.14 15.21 -33.23
C VAL A 478 -14.05 14.74 -34.35
N ASP A 479 -13.76 15.20 -35.55
CA ASP A 479 -14.48 14.85 -36.77
C ASP A 479 -14.15 13.43 -37.27
N LYS A 480 -14.92 12.98 -38.25
CA LYS A 480 -14.81 11.64 -38.86
C LYS A 480 -13.60 11.45 -39.76
N HIS A 481 -12.85 12.51 -40.07
CA HIS A 481 -11.66 12.48 -40.90
C HIS A 481 -10.36 12.45 -40.07
N SER A 482 -10.46 12.32 -38.73
CA SER A 482 -9.29 12.14 -37.87
C SER A 482 -8.46 10.93 -38.29
N ILE A 483 -7.14 11.11 -38.36
CA ILE A 483 -6.20 10.05 -38.71
C ILE A 483 -6.19 8.91 -37.69
N ASP A 484 -6.42 9.24 -36.42
CA ASP A 484 -6.47 8.29 -35.31
C ASP A 484 -7.49 7.17 -35.53
N TRP A 485 -8.59 7.45 -36.24
CA TRP A 485 -9.62 6.46 -36.54
C TRP A 485 -9.11 5.28 -37.37
N SER A 486 -7.99 5.45 -38.05
CA SER A 486 -7.38 4.42 -38.91
C SER A 486 -5.98 4.02 -38.44
N SER A 487 -5.65 4.17 -37.15
CA SER A 487 -4.34 3.76 -36.60
C SER A 487 -4.08 2.24 -36.72
N ASN A 488 -5.15 1.45 -36.85
CA ASN A 488 -5.11 0.08 -37.34
C ASN A 488 -6.15 -0.07 -38.47
N LEU A 489 -5.71 -0.51 -39.65
CA LEU A 489 -6.56 -0.56 -40.85
C LEU A 489 -7.64 -1.66 -40.79
N GLU A 490 -7.40 -2.74 -40.04
CA GLU A 490 -8.37 -3.84 -39.91
C GLU A 490 -9.52 -3.47 -38.94
N GLU A 491 -9.24 -2.55 -38.03
CA GLU A 491 -10.15 -2.10 -36.98
C GLU A 491 -10.62 -0.64 -37.19
N ALA A 492 -10.39 -0.10 -38.38
CA ALA A 492 -10.64 1.31 -38.68
C ALA A 492 -12.10 1.71 -38.38
N VAL A 493 -12.25 2.89 -37.78
CA VAL A 493 -13.54 3.48 -37.42
C VAL A 493 -14.00 4.39 -38.55
N VAL A 494 -15.22 4.19 -39.05
CA VAL A 494 -15.76 4.95 -40.19
C VAL A 494 -17.01 5.72 -39.77
N ASP A 495 -17.14 6.97 -40.25
CA ASP A 495 -18.30 7.85 -40.01
C ASP A 495 -18.65 8.05 -38.50
N VAL A 496 -17.63 8.05 -37.65
CA VAL A 496 -17.75 8.39 -36.22
C VAL A 496 -17.17 9.78 -35.97
N GLU A 497 -17.94 10.57 -35.25
CA GLU A 497 -17.52 11.86 -34.70
C GLU A 497 -17.74 11.80 -33.20
N LEU A 498 -16.84 12.41 -32.43
CA LEU A 498 -16.97 12.54 -30.98
C LEU A 498 -17.10 14.01 -30.61
N ALA A 499 -18.03 14.30 -29.72
CA ALA A 499 -18.21 15.60 -29.10
C ALA A 499 -18.36 15.42 -27.59
N GLN A 500 -17.94 16.42 -26.81
CA GLN A 500 -18.07 16.39 -25.35
C GLN A 500 -18.47 17.78 -24.80
N PRO A 501 -19.24 17.84 -23.70
CA PRO A 501 -19.91 19.08 -23.27
C PRO A 501 -19.05 20.01 -22.40
N PHE A 502 -17.91 19.55 -21.91
CA PHE A 502 -17.05 20.25 -20.97
C PHE A 502 -15.96 21.04 -21.70
N LYS A 503 -15.84 22.34 -21.43
CA LYS A 503 -14.72 23.16 -21.93
C LYS A 503 -13.46 22.80 -21.15
N MET A 504 -12.60 21.92 -21.64
CA MET A 504 -11.44 21.45 -20.88
C MET A 504 -10.13 22.09 -21.36
N PHE A 505 -9.18 22.26 -20.44
CA PHE A 505 -7.79 22.58 -20.75
C PHE A 505 -6.85 21.63 -19.99
N SER A 506 -5.64 21.38 -20.50
CA SER A 506 -4.61 20.65 -19.74
C SER A 506 -3.91 21.61 -18.77
N ALA A 507 -4.03 21.38 -17.46
CA ALA A 507 -3.47 22.25 -16.43
C ALA A 507 -1.93 22.33 -16.46
N CYS A 508 -1.28 21.26 -16.90
CA CYS A 508 0.18 21.21 -17.07
C CYS A 508 0.61 21.42 -18.53
N GLY A 509 -0.31 21.81 -19.43
CA GLY A 509 -0.06 22.00 -20.84
C GLY A 509 0.32 20.70 -21.55
N THR A 510 1.34 20.78 -22.41
CA THR A 510 1.90 19.66 -23.18
C THR A 510 3.41 19.58 -22.92
N PRO A 511 3.83 19.07 -21.74
CA PRO A 511 5.25 18.91 -21.45
C PRO A 511 5.94 18.07 -22.53
N LYS A 512 7.26 18.20 -22.68
CA LYS A 512 8.00 17.41 -23.66
C LYS A 512 7.84 15.90 -23.39
N PHE A 513 7.95 15.52 -22.12
CA PHE A 513 7.82 14.14 -21.66
C PHE A 513 7.10 14.12 -20.31
N THR A 514 6.18 13.17 -20.16
CA THR A 514 5.66 12.74 -18.86
C THR A 514 5.98 11.27 -18.60
N ASN A 515 6.20 10.48 -19.65
CA ASN A 515 6.90 9.19 -19.63
C ASN A 515 8.27 9.33 -20.33
N PHE A 516 9.33 8.78 -19.74
CA PHE A 516 10.69 8.88 -20.31
C PHE A 516 11.52 7.60 -20.12
N THR A 517 11.46 6.71 -21.12
CA THR A 517 12.28 5.48 -21.20
C THR A 517 13.19 5.49 -22.44
N THR A 518 14.10 4.53 -22.55
CA THR A 518 14.95 4.40 -23.76
C THR A 518 14.18 3.92 -25.00
N LEU A 519 13.02 3.30 -24.83
CA LEU A 519 12.21 2.77 -25.94
C LEU A 519 11.17 3.79 -26.43
N PHE A 520 10.64 4.59 -25.51
CA PHE A 520 9.64 5.60 -25.79
C PHE A 520 9.77 6.76 -24.80
N SER A 521 9.53 7.97 -25.28
CA SER A 521 9.42 9.16 -24.45
C SER A 521 8.36 10.08 -25.04
N GLY A 522 7.42 10.55 -24.23
CA GLY A 522 6.33 11.39 -24.70
C GLY A 522 5.45 11.91 -23.58
N CYS A 523 4.57 12.85 -23.91
CA CYS A 523 3.53 13.35 -23.00
C CYS A 523 2.31 12.44 -23.09
N LEU A 524 2.09 11.63 -22.06
CA LEU A 524 0.98 10.68 -21.98
C LEU A 524 -0.01 11.03 -20.87
N ASP A 525 0.43 11.79 -19.88
CA ASP A 525 -0.30 12.10 -18.67
C ASP A 525 -0.88 13.51 -18.73
N TYR A 526 -2.11 13.68 -18.24
CA TYR A 526 -2.77 14.99 -18.23
C TYR A 526 -3.60 15.19 -16.98
N ILE A 527 -3.71 16.46 -16.56
CA ILE A 527 -4.74 16.94 -15.64
C ILE A 527 -5.66 17.82 -16.48
N PHE A 528 -6.72 17.26 -17.04
CA PHE A 528 -7.71 18.05 -17.76
C PHE A 528 -8.68 18.71 -16.78
N CYS A 529 -8.85 20.02 -16.87
CA CYS A 529 -9.71 20.79 -15.98
C CYS A 529 -10.75 21.56 -16.76
N GLN A 530 -11.95 21.68 -16.21
CA GLN A 530 -13.02 22.46 -16.83
C GLN A 530 -12.73 23.98 -16.73
N GLN A 531 -12.43 24.61 -17.86
CA GLN A 531 -11.99 26.00 -18.00
C GLN A 531 -13.00 27.02 -17.49
N ASP A 532 -14.30 26.78 -17.68
CA ASP A 532 -15.34 27.69 -17.18
C ASP A 532 -15.64 27.49 -15.69
N ARG A 533 -14.88 26.62 -15.00
CA ARG A 533 -15.01 26.34 -13.56
C ARG A 533 -13.72 26.62 -12.79
N PHE A 534 -12.57 26.40 -13.42
CA PHE A 534 -11.27 26.55 -12.78
C PHE A 534 -10.37 27.50 -13.56
N GLU A 535 -9.59 28.28 -12.82
CA GLU A 535 -8.39 28.94 -13.30
C GLU A 535 -7.15 28.21 -12.78
N LEU A 536 -6.07 28.23 -13.57
CA LEU A 536 -4.77 27.71 -13.18
C LEU A 536 -4.00 28.77 -12.38
N LEU A 537 -3.64 28.45 -11.14
CA LEU A 537 -2.79 29.32 -10.31
C LEU A 537 -1.32 29.05 -10.55
N GLN A 538 -0.92 27.78 -10.56
CA GLN A 538 0.43 27.36 -10.89
C GLN A 538 0.46 25.92 -11.41
N CYS A 539 1.51 25.62 -12.19
CA CYS A 539 1.94 24.26 -12.51
C CYS A 539 3.34 24.08 -11.96
N VAL A 540 3.58 23.02 -11.18
CA VAL A 540 4.93 22.73 -10.66
C VAL A 540 5.82 22.32 -11.83
N PRO A 541 7.01 22.92 -11.99
CA PRO A 541 7.93 22.54 -13.07
C PRO A 541 8.24 21.04 -13.08
N LEU A 542 8.35 20.47 -14.28
CA LEU A 542 8.86 19.11 -14.46
C LEU A 542 10.38 19.08 -14.26
N PRO A 543 10.97 17.91 -13.96
CA PRO A 543 12.41 17.72 -14.02
C PRO A 543 12.98 18.12 -15.38
N THR A 544 14.21 18.61 -15.36
CA THR A 544 14.96 18.98 -16.58
C THR A 544 15.39 17.74 -17.36
N ASP A 545 15.62 17.89 -18.67
CA ASP A 545 16.20 16.83 -19.52
C ASP A 545 17.51 16.28 -18.93
N GLU A 546 18.33 17.12 -18.31
CA GLU A 546 19.59 16.72 -17.68
C GLU A 546 19.36 15.80 -16.47
N GLN A 547 18.34 16.09 -15.65
CA GLN A 547 17.94 15.23 -14.54
C GLN A 547 17.38 13.88 -15.02
N LEU A 548 16.56 13.88 -16.07
CA LEU A 548 15.95 12.65 -16.62
C LEU A 548 16.98 11.75 -17.33
N THR A 549 18.02 12.34 -17.93
CA THR A 549 19.06 11.62 -18.68
C THR A 549 20.29 11.27 -17.85
N ALA A 550 20.40 11.76 -16.61
CA ALA A 550 21.54 11.51 -15.71
C ALA A 550 21.86 10.01 -15.52
N HIS A 551 20.83 9.15 -15.62
CA HIS A 551 20.95 7.69 -15.55
C HIS A 551 20.44 7.00 -16.82
N THR A 552 20.65 7.62 -17.99
CA THR A 552 20.12 7.23 -19.31
C THR A 552 18.63 7.55 -19.49
N ALA A 553 17.77 7.05 -18.60
CA ALA A 553 16.33 7.32 -18.58
C ALA A 553 15.73 7.01 -17.20
N ILE A 554 14.39 7.07 -17.07
CA ILE A 554 13.67 6.70 -15.84
C ILE A 554 12.85 5.40 -16.05
N PRO A 555 12.58 4.60 -15.00
CA PRO A 555 12.98 4.77 -13.61
C PRO A 555 14.50 4.69 -13.44
N SER A 556 14.98 5.25 -12.33
CA SER A 556 16.38 5.24 -11.94
C SER A 556 16.51 5.14 -10.42
N MET A 557 17.74 5.26 -9.90
CA MET A 557 17.95 5.34 -8.45
C MET A 557 17.30 6.56 -7.78
N TYR A 558 16.94 7.60 -8.54
CA TYR A 558 16.32 8.82 -7.99
C TYR A 558 14.91 9.10 -8.53
N PHE A 559 14.43 8.29 -9.48
CA PHE A 559 13.09 8.36 -10.06
C PHE A 559 12.41 7.00 -9.93
N PRO A 560 11.36 6.86 -9.10
CA PRO A 560 10.77 5.57 -8.78
C PRO A 560 9.70 5.08 -9.76
N SER A 561 9.47 5.80 -10.85
CA SER A 561 8.55 5.48 -11.94
C SER A 561 9.22 5.82 -13.28
N ASP A 562 8.75 5.22 -14.37
CA ASP A 562 9.04 5.67 -15.74
C ASP A 562 8.22 6.91 -16.14
N HIS A 563 7.26 7.30 -15.30
CA HIS A 563 6.49 8.54 -15.45
C HIS A 563 6.98 9.65 -14.49
N ILE A 564 6.49 10.87 -14.71
CA ILE A 564 6.74 12.06 -13.91
C ILE A 564 5.40 12.54 -13.36
N ALA A 565 5.31 12.73 -12.04
CA ALA A 565 4.12 13.31 -11.43
C ALA A 565 3.81 14.69 -12.02
N LEU A 566 2.56 14.94 -12.41
CA LEU A 566 2.07 16.26 -12.77
C LEU A 566 1.37 16.89 -11.57
N ILE A 567 1.65 18.16 -11.30
CA ILE A 567 1.09 18.89 -10.15
C ILE A 567 0.62 20.27 -10.60
N ALA A 568 -0.64 20.57 -10.31
CA ALA A 568 -1.24 21.86 -10.61
C ALA A 568 -2.05 22.37 -9.42
N ASP A 569 -1.95 23.68 -9.17
CA ASP A 569 -2.83 24.39 -8.25
C ASP A 569 -3.91 25.09 -9.06
N LEU A 570 -5.15 24.79 -8.74
CA LEU A 570 -6.34 25.31 -9.40
C LEU A 570 -7.12 26.17 -8.42
N LYS A 571 -7.90 27.11 -8.93
CA LYS A 571 -8.87 27.86 -8.14
C LYS A 571 -10.22 27.86 -8.84
N PHE A 572 -11.29 27.64 -8.08
CA PHE A 572 -12.63 27.81 -8.62
C PHE A 572 -12.84 29.26 -9.06
N ASN A 573 -13.35 29.45 -10.27
CA ASN A 573 -13.76 30.75 -10.78
C ASN A 573 -14.86 31.33 -9.88
N ALA A 574 -14.80 32.64 -9.65
CA ALA A 574 -15.91 33.36 -9.04
C ALA A 574 -17.17 33.17 -9.89
N ILE A 575 -18.32 32.94 -9.24
CA ILE A 575 -19.59 32.87 -9.96
C ILE A 575 -19.91 34.29 -10.43
N SER A 576 -19.85 34.51 -11.75
CA SER A 576 -20.28 35.74 -12.41
C SER A 576 -21.79 35.89 -12.43
#